data_AF-A0A9D0LIV0-F1
#
_entry.id   AF-A0A9D0LIV0-F1
#
_cell.length_a   1.000
_cell.length_b   1.000
_cell.length_c   1.000
_cell.angle_alpha   90.00
_cell.angle_beta   90.00
_cell.angle_gamma   90.00
#
_symmetry.space_group_name_H-M   'P 1'
#
loop_
_entity.id
_entity.type
_entity.pdbx_description
1 polymer ?
#
loop_
_entity_poly.entity_id
_entity_poly.type
_entity_poly.pdbx_seq_one_letter_code
_entity_poly.pdbx_strand_id
1 'polypeptide(L)'
;MKKNLSALFLATGIGLLIVGVGLGFLLGFDSPVPWILLVALILIPLIYNRVVDRDQLQWKDSYSVGIQVLDDDHKKLIDLLNKFQLAYDYHTGEEFERQALDALVEYTRYHFEREEKIMEENGYPDLEAHRAQHRAMIAEVEKFIEEYKNQGHNALDGVANYLKGWLIHHINGTDKQYAPFLREKGLT
;
A
#
# COMPACT_ATOMS: atom_id res chain seq x y z
N MET A 1 -16.08 3.69 5.72
CA MET A 1 -16.82 4.40 6.80
C MET A 1 -16.02 4.67 8.09
N LYS A 2 -15.21 3.74 8.62
CA LYS A 2 -14.48 3.91 9.91
C LYS A 2 -13.35 4.96 9.88
N LYS A 3 -12.61 5.09 8.77
CA LYS A 3 -11.45 6.02 8.67
C LYS A 3 -11.85 7.49 8.52
N ASN A 4 -12.91 7.79 7.77
CA ASN A 4 -13.46 9.16 7.69
C ASN A 4 -13.98 9.65 9.04
N LEU A 5 -14.54 8.74 9.85
CA LEU A 5 -14.94 9.05 11.22
C LEU A 5 -13.73 9.36 12.10
N SER A 6 -12.62 8.62 11.98
CA SER A 6 -11.37 8.93 12.69
C SER A 6 -10.73 10.25 12.24
N ALA A 7 -10.77 10.58 10.94
CA ALA A 7 -10.30 11.85 10.43
C ALA A 7 -11.16 13.03 10.93
N LEU A 8 -12.48 12.85 10.97
CA LEU A 8 -13.42 13.81 11.54
C LEU A 8 -13.21 14.01 13.04
N PHE A 9 -13.01 12.93 13.81
CA PHE A 9 -12.70 13.01 15.24
C PHE A 9 -11.35 13.69 15.49
N LEU A 10 -10.34 13.42 14.65
CA LEU A 10 -9.05 14.10 14.74
C LEU A 10 -9.18 15.59 14.44
N ALA A 11 -9.87 15.96 13.36
CA ALA A 11 -10.11 17.35 12.98
C ALA A 11 -10.91 18.10 14.06
N THR A 12 -11.95 17.45 14.60
CA THR A 12 -12.76 18.00 15.70
C THR A 12 -11.93 18.13 16.98
N GLY A 13 -11.08 17.15 17.30
CA GLY A 13 -10.16 17.19 18.43
C GLY A 13 -9.14 18.32 18.32
N ILE A 14 -8.54 18.51 17.14
CA ILE A 14 -7.63 19.64 16.85
C ILE A 14 -8.39 20.97 17.03
N GLY A 15 -9.60 21.09 16.49
CA GLY A 15 -10.44 22.28 16.64
C GLY A 15 -10.75 22.60 18.11
N LEU A 16 -11.13 21.60 18.90
CA LEU A 16 -11.38 21.76 20.33
C LEU A 16 -10.12 22.16 21.10
N LEU A 17 -8.95 21.63 20.74
CA LEU A 17 -7.68 22.00 21.36
C LEU A 17 -7.28 23.45 21.03
N ILE A 18 -7.48 23.91 19.79
CA ILE A 18 -7.22 25.30 19.40
C ILE A 18 -8.12 26.27 20.19
N VAL A 19 -9.42 25.96 20.29
CA VAL A 19 -10.35 26.75 21.12
C VAL A 19 -9.92 26.72 22.59
N GLY A 20 -9.50 25.56 23.10
CA GLY A 20 -8.99 25.39 24.45
C GLY A 20 -7.73 26.21 24.74
N VAL A 21 -6.80 26.33 23.79
CA VAL A 21 -5.62 27.21 23.91
C VAL A 21 -6.07 28.66 24.06
N GLY A 22 -6.98 29.13 23.19
CA GLY A 22 -7.49 30.50 23.24
C GLY A 22 -8.20 30.82 24.55
N LEU A 23 -9.08 29.93 25.03
CA LEU A 23 -9.73 30.06 26.33
C LEU A 23 -8.74 29.95 27.50
N GLY A 24 -7.72 29.11 27.38
CA GLY A 24 -6.67 28.94 28.39
C GLY A 24 -5.88 30.23 28.64
N PHE A 25 -5.63 31.02 27.60
CA PHE A 25 -4.97 32.33 27.76
C PHE A 25 -5.86 33.38 28.46
N LEU A 26 -7.19 33.20 28.51
CA LEU A 26 -8.07 34.05 29.35
C LEU A 26 -7.80 33.84 30.85
N LEU A 27 -7.17 32.73 31.24
CA LEU A 27 -6.72 32.46 32.60
C LEU A 27 -5.35 33.11 32.93
N GLY A 28 -4.75 33.83 31.98
CA GLY A 28 -3.44 34.48 32.12
C GLY A 28 -2.27 33.63 31.60
N PHE A 29 -1.16 34.29 31.27
CA PHE A 29 0.03 33.67 30.67
C PHE A 29 0.83 32.80 31.64
N ASP A 30 0.68 33.04 32.95
CA ASP A 30 1.29 32.25 34.01
C ASP A 30 0.56 30.91 34.22
N SER A 31 -0.62 30.75 33.61
CA SER A 31 -1.36 29.48 33.63
C SER A 31 -0.64 28.44 32.78
N PRO A 32 -0.40 27.22 33.29
CA PRO A 32 0.24 26.15 32.52
C PRO A 32 -0.68 25.57 31.45
N VAL A 33 -2.00 25.81 31.53
CA VAL A 33 -3.03 25.20 30.68
C VAL A 33 -2.81 25.49 29.17
N PRO A 34 -2.72 26.75 28.70
CA PRO A 34 -2.51 27.01 27.28
C PRO A 34 -1.20 26.43 26.75
N TRP A 35 -0.14 26.42 27.55
CA TRP A 35 1.15 25.84 27.18
C TRP A 35 1.10 24.32 27.03
N ILE A 36 0.42 23.61 27.93
CA ILE A 36 0.20 22.16 27.81
C ILE A 36 -0.60 21.83 26.55
N LEU A 37 -1.65 22.60 26.25
CA LEU A 37 -2.47 22.40 25.06
C LEU A 37 -1.70 22.68 23.75
N LEU A 38 -0.80 23.66 23.75
CA LEU A 38 0.11 23.91 22.63
C LEU A 38 1.08 22.75 22.40
N VAL A 39 1.66 22.20 23.47
CA VAL A 39 2.52 21.00 23.36
C VAL A 39 1.71 19.83 22.82
N ALA A 40 0.48 19.61 23.29
CA ALA A 40 -0.39 18.56 22.76
C ALA A 40 -0.65 18.75 21.26
N LEU A 41 -0.96 19.97 20.80
CA LEU A 41 -1.14 20.29 19.38
C LEU A 41 0.12 19.98 18.54
N ILE A 42 1.31 20.32 19.04
CA ILE A 42 2.59 20.05 18.35
C ILE A 42 2.87 18.55 18.25
N LEU A 43 2.41 17.74 19.20
CA LEU A 43 2.62 16.29 19.19
C LEU A 43 1.63 15.53 18.30
N ILE A 44 0.49 16.12 17.92
CA ILE A 44 -0.55 15.45 17.09
C ILE A 44 -0.01 14.94 15.75
N PRO A 45 0.75 15.72 14.94
CA PRO A 45 1.32 15.23 13.69
C PRO A 45 2.20 13.99 13.88
N LEU A 46 2.96 13.91 14.98
CA LEU A 46 3.81 12.75 15.27
C LEU A 46 3.00 11.49 15.60
N ILE A 47 1.86 11.65 16.27
CA ILE A 47 0.95 10.55 16.60
C ILE A 47 0.19 10.12 15.35
N TYR A 48 -0.32 11.07 14.56
CA TYR A 48 -1.04 10.81 13.32
C TYR A 48 -0.17 10.06 12.31
N ASN A 49 1.03 10.57 12.02
CA ASN A 49 1.96 9.93 11.08
C ASN A 49 2.28 8.50 11.52
N ARG A 50 2.46 8.26 12.83
CA ARG A 50 2.75 6.92 13.38
C ARG A 50 1.55 5.97 13.30
N VAL A 51 0.31 6.47 13.26
CA VAL A 51 -0.89 5.64 13.06
C VAL A 51 -1.08 5.32 11.57
N VAL A 52 -0.86 6.29 10.69
CA VAL A 52 -0.95 6.09 9.23
C VAL A 52 0.15 5.14 8.73
N ASP A 53 1.37 5.24 9.27
CA ASP A 53 2.48 4.34 8.92
C ASP A 53 2.19 2.86 9.23
N ARG A 54 1.36 2.56 10.24
CA ARG A 54 1.08 1.19 10.67
C ARG A 54 0.29 0.36 9.65
N ASP A 55 -0.43 1.01 8.74
CA ASP A 55 -1.27 0.31 7.76
C ASP A 55 -0.52 0.01 6.45
N GLN A 56 0.63 0.65 6.21
CA GLN A 56 1.42 0.46 5.00
C GLN A 56 2.21 -0.86 5.02
N LEU A 57 2.26 -1.53 3.87
CA LEU A 57 3.14 -2.67 3.67
C LEU A 57 4.59 -2.19 3.54
N GLN A 58 5.47 -2.69 4.40
CA GLN A 58 6.90 -2.38 4.36
C GLN A 58 7.66 -3.53 3.73
N TRP A 59 8.67 -3.20 2.89
CA TRP A 59 9.62 -4.20 2.40
C TRP A 59 10.33 -4.87 3.58
N LYS A 60 10.59 -6.17 3.46
CA LYS A 60 11.38 -6.95 4.39
C LYS A 60 12.37 -7.78 3.60
N ASP A 61 13.58 -7.93 4.11
CA ASP A 61 14.62 -8.72 3.46
C ASP A 61 14.17 -10.18 3.23
N SER A 62 13.24 -10.69 4.03
CA SER A 62 12.62 -12.00 3.82
C SER A 62 11.89 -12.14 2.48
N TYR A 63 11.46 -11.04 1.87
CA TYR A 63 10.79 -11.03 0.56
C TYR A 63 11.77 -11.14 -0.61
N SER A 64 13.06 -10.88 -0.40
CA SER A 64 14.07 -10.88 -1.46
C SER A 64 14.20 -12.24 -2.15
N VAL A 65 14.06 -12.30 -3.46
CA VAL A 65 14.38 -13.51 -4.25
C VAL A 65 15.88 -13.62 -4.58
N GLY A 66 16.68 -12.64 -4.13
CA GLY A 66 18.12 -12.61 -4.34
C GLY A 66 18.52 -12.30 -5.78
N ILE A 67 17.62 -11.66 -6.52
CA ILE A 67 17.81 -11.16 -7.89
C ILE A 67 17.40 -9.69 -7.87
N GLN A 68 18.38 -8.80 -7.92
CA GLN A 68 18.22 -7.37 -7.62
C GLN A 68 17.12 -6.71 -8.45
N VAL A 69 17.05 -7.02 -9.75
CA VAL A 69 16.04 -6.43 -10.64
C VAL A 69 14.61 -6.82 -10.23
N LEU A 70 14.39 -8.06 -9.78
CA LEU A 70 13.09 -8.54 -9.33
C LEU A 70 12.75 -8.01 -7.94
N ASP A 71 13.74 -7.90 -7.05
CA ASP A 71 13.56 -7.29 -5.73
C ASP A 71 13.17 -5.81 -5.83
N ASP A 72 13.76 -5.08 -6.78
CA ASP A 72 13.40 -3.68 -7.00
C ASP A 72 11.99 -3.53 -7.56
N ASP A 73 11.53 -4.49 -8.36
CA ASP A 73 10.14 -4.54 -8.79
C ASP A 73 9.19 -4.82 -7.65
N HIS A 74 9.50 -5.80 -6.80
CA HIS A 74 8.68 -6.12 -5.65
C HIS A 74 8.56 -4.91 -4.72
N LYS A 75 9.67 -4.18 -4.46
CA LYS A 75 9.62 -2.92 -3.71
C LYS A 75 8.73 -1.88 -4.39
N LYS A 76 8.81 -1.78 -5.72
CA LYS A 76 7.99 -0.84 -6.49
C LYS A 76 6.51 -1.21 -6.46
N LEU A 77 6.17 -2.49 -6.55
CA LEU A 77 4.81 -3.00 -6.40
C LEU A 77 4.26 -2.72 -5.01
N ILE A 78 5.06 -2.90 -3.96
CA ILE A 78 4.68 -2.53 -2.59
C ILE A 78 4.40 -1.02 -2.48
N ASP A 79 5.25 -0.16 -3.06
CA ASP A 79 5.02 1.30 -3.11
C ASP A 79 3.71 1.66 -3.81
N LEU A 80 3.46 1.07 -4.98
CA LEU A 80 2.23 1.31 -5.76
C LEU A 80 0.98 0.81 -5.02
N LEU A 81 1.07 -0.35 -4.37
CA LEU A 81 -0.01 -0.91 -3.56
C LEU A 81 -0.33 0.00 -2.36
N ASN A 82 0.69 0.52 -1.67
CA ASN A 82 0.50 1.47 -0.58
C ASN A 82 -0.15 2.78 -1.06
N LYS A 83 0.21 3.27 -2.25
CA LYS A 83 -0.41 4.44 -2.86
C LYS A 83 -1.87 4.21 -3.22
N PHE A 84 -2.19 3.05 -3.79
CA PHE A 84 -3.58 2.66 -4.05
C PHE A 84 -4.39 2.55 -2.76
N GLN A 85 -3.85 1.87 -1.75
CA GLN A 85 -4.49 1.76 -0.44
C GLN A 85 -4.72 3.15 0.19
N LEU A 86 -3.78 4.08 0.06
CA LEU A 86 -3.92 5.45 0.53
C LEU A 86 -5.03 6.20 -0.22
N ALA A 87 -5.04 6.14 -1.56
CA ALA A 87 -6.07 6.79 -2.37
C ALA A 87 -7.48 6.31 -1.98
N TYR A 88 -7.62 5.01 -1.76
CA TYR A 88 -8.85 4.38 -1.29
C TYR A 88 -9.20 4.80 0.16
N ASP A 89 -8.29 4.60 1.12
CA ASP A 89 -8.56 4.87 2.54
C ASP A 89 -9.01 6.32 2.80
N TYR A 90 -8.48 7.26 2.04
CA TYR A 90 -8.74 8.70 2.17
C TYR A 90 -9.81 9.25 1.22
N HIS A 91 -10.45 8.39 0.41
CA HIS A 91 -11.52 8.77 -0.52
C HIS A 91 -11.08 9.96 -1.39
N THR A 92 -9.90 9.85 -2.01
CA THR A 92 -9.28 10.98 -2.74
C THR A 92 -10.05 11.40 -4.00
N GLY A 93 -11.13 10.69 -4.33
CA GLY A 93 -11.96 10.90 -5.49
C GLY A 93 -11.73 9.80 -6.53
N GLU A 94 -12.76 9.50 -7.31
CA GLU A 94 -12.77 8.35 -8.22
C GLU A 94 -11.65 8.39 -9.27
N GLU A 95 -11.29 9.58 -9.74
CA GLU A 95 -10.22 9.77 -10.71
C GLU A 95 -8.86 9.37 -10.13
N PHE A 96 -8.53 9.84 -8.92
CA PHE A 96 -7.26 9.52 -8.26
C PHE A 96 -7.17 8.05 -7.85
N GLU A 97 -8.27 7.48 -7.34
CA GLU A 97 -8.37 6.06 -7.03
C GLU A 97 -8.13 5.20 -8.29
N ARG A 98 -8.75 5.58 -9.40
CA ARG A 98 -8.57 4.91 -10.70
C ARG A 98 -7.14 5.02 -11.21
N GLN A 99 -6.54 6.21 -11.18
CA GLN A 99 -5.16 6.41 -11.62
C GLN A 99 -4.17 5.57 -10.79
N ALA A 100 -4.37 5.48 -9.47
CA ALA A 100 -3.53 4.67 -8.60
C ALA A 100 -3.69 3.16 -8.89
N LEU A 101 -4.92 2.70 -9.14
CA LEU A 101 -5.19 1.32 -9.52
C LEU A 101 -4.59 1.00 -10.89
N ASP A 102 -4.81 1.84 -11.90
CA ASP A 102 -4.28 1.66 -13.26
C ASP A 102 -2.75 1.55 -13.23
N ALA A 103 -2.06 2.43 -12.49
CA ALA A 103 -0.61 2.41 -12.34
C ALA A 103 -0.09 1.13 -11.66
N LEU A 104 -0.80 0.61 -10.66
CA LEU A 104 -0.46 -0.65 -10.00
C LEU A 104 -0.61 -1.84 -10.95
N VAL A 105 -1.70 -1.88 -11.72
CA VAL A 105 -1.98 -2.98 -12.65
C VAL A 105 -1.02 -2.99 -13.83
N GLU A 106 -0.75 -1.82 -14.42
CA GLU A 106 0.22 -1.69 -15.50
C GLU A 106 1.61 -2.19 -15.08
N TYR A 107 2.09 -1.75 -13.90
CA TYR A 107 3.39 -2.16 -13.40
C TYR A 107 3.44 -3.65 -13.01
N THR A 108 2.32 -4.20 -12.52
CA THR A 108 2.20 -5.64 -12.23
C THR A 108 2.39 -6.47 -13.50
N ARG A 109 1.74 -6.09 -14.62
CA ARG A 109 1.91 -6.77 -15.90
C ARG A 109 3.35 -6.69 -16.39
N TYR A 110 3.94 -5.50 -16.32
CA TYR A 110 5.33 -5.30 -16.69
C TYR A 110 6.30 -6.17 -15.86
N HIS A 111 6.06 -6.27 -14.55
CA HIS A 111 6.84 -7.15 -13.69
C HIS A 111 6.71 -8.62 -14.08
N PHE A 112 5.48 -9.13 -14.25
CA PHE A 112 5.23 -10.51 -14.67
C PHE A 112 5.89 -10.83 -16.02
N GLU A 113 5.76 -9.96 -17.01
CA GLU A 113 6.39 -10.15 -18.33
C GLU A 113 7.91 -10.30 -18.22
N ARG A 114 8.56 -9.45 -17.41
CA ARG A 114 10.00 -9.51 -17.21
C ARG A 114 10.42 -10.76 -16.45
N GLU A 115 9.71 -11.12 -15.39
CA GLU A 115 9.98 -12.31 -14.58
C GLU A 115 9.83 -13.58 -15.42
N GLU A 116 8.74 -13.69 -16.18
CA GLU A 116 8.49 -14.79 -17.12
C GLU A 116 9.58 -14.86 -18.20
N LYS A 117 10.00 -13.72 -18.74
CA LYS A 117 11.10 -13.66 -19.71
C LYS A 117 12.40 -14.16 -19.11
N ILE A 118 12.75 -13.74 -17.89
CA ILE A 118 13.95 -14.22 -17.18
C ILE A 118 13.88 -15.74 -16.97
N MET A 119 12.73 -16.25 -16.53
CA MET A 119 12.50 -17.69 -16.35
C MET A 119 12.62 -18.47 -17.67
N GLU A 120 12.05 -17.94 -18.75
CA GLU A 120 12.09 -18.54 -20.09
C GLU A 120 13.51 -18.59 -20.66
N GLU A 121 14.25 -17.49 -20.60
CA GLU A 121 15.63 -17.38 -21.08
C GLU A 121 16.59 -18.34 -20.34
N ASN A 122 16.27 -18.68 -19.09
CA ASN A 122 17.06 -19.60 -18.26
C ASN A 122 16.54 -21.04 -18.26
N GLY A 123 15.41 -21.31 -18.91
CA GLY A 123 14.79 -22.63 -19.00
C GLY A 123 14.22 -23.15 -17.68
N TYR A 124 13.56 -22.28 -16.90
CA TYR A 124 12.92 -22.68 -15.65
C TYR A 124 11.81 -23.72 -15.89
N PRO A 125 11.87 -24.92 -15.28
CA PRO A 125 10.95 -26.02 -15.59
C PRO A 125 9.46 -25.73 -15.31
N ASP A 126 9.16 -24.95 -14.27
CA ASP A 126 7.79 -24.69 -13.81
C ASP A 126 7.20 -23.37 -14.35
N LEU A 127 7.78 -22.81 -15.43
CA LEU A 127 7.37 -21.54 -16.03
C LEU A 127 5.87 -21.49 -16.37
N GLU A 128 5.31 -22.53 -16.97
CA GLU A 128 3.89 -22.51 -17.36
C GLU A 128 2.93 -22.52 -16.15
N ALA A 129 3.32 -23.20 -15.07
CA ALA A 129 2.56 -23.18 -13.83
C ALA A 129 2.63 -21.78 -13.18
N HIS A 130 3.79 -21.13 -13.24
CA HIS A 130 3.98 -19.76 -12.77
C HIS A 130 3.12 -18.77 -13.58
N ARG A 131 3.20 -18.80 -14.91
CA ARG A 131 2.37 -18.01 -15.83
C ARG A 131 0.88 -18.17 -15.58
N ALA A 132 0.43 -19.37 -15.22
CA ALA A 132 -0.97 -19.61 -14.91
C ALA A 132 -1.43 -18.84 -13.66
N GLN A 133 -0.58 -18.71 -12.64
CA GLN A 133 -0.89 -17.90 -11.45
C GLN A 133 -0.98 -16.41 -11.79
N HIS A 134 -0.06 -15.90 -12.61
CA HIS A 134 -0.08 -14.51 -13.10
C HIS A 134 -1.36 -14.21 -13.88
N ARG A 135 -1.72 -15.05 -14.84
CA ARG A 135 -2.97 -14.89 -15.61
C ARG A 135 -4.21 -14.92 -14.72
N ALA A 136 -4.26 -15.82 -13.74
CA ALA A 136 -5.38 -15.92 -12.81
C ALA A 136 -5.52 -14.66 -11.94
N MET A 137 -4.41 -14.13 -11.43
CA MET A 137 -4.38 -12.89 -10.64
C MET A 137 -4.87 -11.71 -11.48
N ILE A 138 -4.31 -11.54 -12.69
CA ILE A 138 -4.70 -10.47 -13.60
C ILE A 138 -6.19 -10.52 -13.94
N ALA A 139 -6.73 -11.71 -14.23
CA ALA A 139 -8.15 -11.87 -14.52
C ALA A 139 -9.02 -11.50 -13.32
N GLU A 140 -8.58 -11.78 -12.09
CA GLU A 140 -9.30 -11.37 -10.88
C GLU A 140 -9.29 -9.84 -10.71
N VAL A 141 -8.16 -9.19 -10.99
CA VAL A 141 -8.04 -7.73 -10.94
C VAL A 141 -8.91 -7.05 -12.00
N GLU A 142 -8.99 -7.61 -13.20
CA GLU A 142 -9.87 -7.10 -14.26
C GLU A 142 -11.34 -7.11 -13.82
N LYS A 143 -11.80 -8.15 -13.10
CA LYS A 143 -13.15 -8.18 -12.53
C LYS A 143 -13.37 -7.06 -11.53
N PHE A 144 -12.41 -6.81 -10.63
CA PHE A 144 -12.52 -5.69 -9.69
C PHE A 144 -12.59 -4.33 -10.40
N ILE A 145 -11.83 -4.13 -11.48
CA ILE A 145 -11.91 -2.91 -12.30
C ILE A 145 -13.29 -2.77 -12.95
N GLU A 146 -13.88 -3.85 -13.43
CA GLU A 146 -15.23 -3.83 -13.99
C GLU A 146 -16.30 -3.53 -12.94
N GLU A 147 -16.20 -4.13 -11.75
CA GLU A 147 -17.07 -3.84 -10.61
C GLU A 147 -16.95 -2.37 -10.18
N TYR A 148 -15.73 -1.84 -10.16
CA TYR A 148 -15.45 -0.43 -9.85
C TYR A 148 -16.18 0.53 -10.79
N LYS A 149 -16.22 0.24 -12.10
CA LYS A 149 -16.97 1.06 -13.06
C LYS A 149 -18.48 1.13 -12.76
N ASN A 150 -19.03 0.10 -12.12
CA ASN A 150 -20.46 -0.01 -11.84
C ASN A 150 -20.84 0.48 -10.44
N GLN A 151 -19.97 0.28 -9.45
CA GLN A 151 -20.28 0.52 -8.03
C GLN A 151 -19.44 1.65 -7.41
N GLY A 152 -18.52 2.24 -8.16
CA GLY A 152 -17.61 3.28 -7.71
C GLY A 152 -16.75 2.83 -6.52
N HIS A 153 -16.47 3.75 -5.61
CA HIS A 153 -15.62 3.55 -4.44
C HIS A 153 -15.88 2.25 -3.65
N ASN A 154 -17.14 1.82 -3.51
CA ASN A 154 -17.49 0.64 -2.73
C ASN A 154 -16.93 -0.67 -3.31
N ALA A 155 -16.72 -0.75 -4.62
CA ALA A 155 -16.14 -1.93 -5.26
C ALA A 155 -14.63 -2.09 -4.99
N LEU A 156 -13.96 -1.06 -4.47
CA LEU A 156 -12.56 -1.17 -4.04
C LEU A 156 -12.42 -1.74 -2.64
N ASP A 157 -13.53 -1.96 -1.92
CA ASP A 157 -13.48 -2.60 -0.60
C ASP A 157 -12.91 -4.01 -0.71
N GLY A 158 -11.89 -4.29 0.08
CA GLY A 158 -11.18 -5.57 0.04
C GLY A 158 -10.19 -5.74 -1.12
N VAL A 159 -10.23 -4.94 -2.20
CA VAL A 159 -9.29 -5.07 -3.34
C VAL A 159 -7.85 -4.86 -2.90
N ALA A 160 -7.57 -3.80 -2.14
CA ALA A 160 -6.23 -3.55 -1.60
C ALA A 160 -5.74 -4.70 -0.71
N ASN A 161 -6.63 -5.29 0.10
CA ASN A 161 -6.28 -6.41 0.98
C ASN A 161 -6.03 -7.70 0.18
N TYR A 162 -6.84 -7.95 -0.85
CA TYR A 162 -6.64 -9.07 -1.77
C TYR A 162 -5.29 -8.97 -2.46
N LEU A 163 -5.00 -7.81 -3.08
CA LEU A 163 -3.73 -7.57 -3.78
C LEU A 163 -2.53 -7.69 -2.84
N LYS A 164 -2.64 -7.15 -1.63
CA LYS A 164 -1.61 -7.27 -0.57
C LYS A 164 -1.37 -8.73 -0.19
N GLY A 165 -2.44 -9.48 0.05
CA GLY A 165 -2.36 -10.89 0.41
C GLY A 165 -1.75 -11.73 -0.71
N TRP A 166 -2.23 -11.53 -1.94
CA TRP A 166 -1.72 -12.22 -3.12
C TRP A 166 -0.24 -11.94 -3.34
N LEU A 167 0.18 -10.67 -3.36
CA LEU A 167 1.58 -10.28 -3.59
C LEU A 167 2.52 -10.92 -2.57
N ILE A 168 2.19 -10.84 -1.27
CA ILE A 168 3.05 -11.40 -0.23
C ILE A 168 3.08 -12.92 -0.26
N HIS A 169 1.96 -13.58 -0.58
CA HIS A 169 1.91 -15.02 -0.70
C HIS A 169 2.69 -15.51 -1.92
N HIS A 170 2.51 -14.86 -3.07
CA HIS A 170 3.19 -15.17 -4.32
C HIS A 170 4.71 -15.00 -4.17
N ILE A 171 5.16 -13.85 -3.66
CA ILE A 171 6.59 -13.59 -3.42
C ILE A 171 7.19 -14.66 -2.50
N ASN A 172 6.58 -14.94 -1.35
CA ASN A 172 7.18 -15.88 -0.39
C ASN A 172 6.98 -17.36 -0.74
N GLY A 173 6.10 -17.66 -1.70
CA GLY A 173 5.73 -19.01 -2.08
C GLY A 173 6.27 -19.37 -3.45
N THR A 174 5.67 -18.78 -4.49
CA THR A 174 5.94 -19.09 -5.90
C THR A 174 7.26 -18.49 -6.37
N ASP A 175 7.55 -17.23 -6.04
CA ASP A 175 8.75 -16.55 -6.57
C ASP A 175 10.03 -17.09 -5.95
N LYS A 176 9.96 -17.49 -4.67
CA LYS A 176 11.07 -18.18 -4.00
C LYS A 176 11.43 -19.51 -4.66
N GLN A 177 10.55 -20.13 -5.44
CA GLN A 177 10.84 -21.43 -6.07
C GLN A 177 11.83 -21.29 -7.22
N TYR A 178 11.75 -20.24 -8.03
CA TYR A 178 12.73 -20.03 -9.10
C TYR A 178 14.07 -19.49 -8.57
N ALA A 179 14.08 -18.88 -7.37
CA ALA A 179 15.25 -18.16 -6.87
C ALA A 179 16.53 -19.01 -6.81
N PRO A 180 16.54 -20.23 -6.24
CA PRO A 180 17.73 -21.10 -6.28
C PRO A 180 18.17 -21.43 -7.71
N PHE A 181 17.20 -21.78 -8.58
CA PHE A 181 17.48 -22.15 -9.97
C PHE A 181 18.15 -21.02 -10.76
N LEU A 182 17.60 -19.81 -10.68
CA LEU A 182 18.15 -18.65 -11.39
C LEU A 182 19.50 -18.21 -10.81
N ARG A 183 19.69 -18.31 -9.49
CA ARG A 183 20.98 -18.02 -8.86
C ARG A 183 22.07 -19.02 -9.23
N GLU A 184 21.74 -20.29 -9.42
CA GLU A 184 22.67 -21.29 -9.98
C GLU A 184 23.10 -20.96 -11.42
N LYS A 185 22.27 -20.22 -12.17
CA LYS A 185 22.60 -19.68 -13.50
C LYS A 185 23.42 -18.38 -13.43
N GLY A 186 23.75 -17.89 -12.24
CA GLY A 186 24.57 -16.70 -12.03
C GLY A 186 23.80 -15.38 -12.00
N LEU A 187 22.47 -15.41 -11.95
CA LEU A 187 21.66 -14.20 -11.75
C LEU A 187 21.74 -13.75 -10.29
N THR A 188 21.85 -12.43 -10.09
CA THR A 188 21.97 -11.75 -8.80
C THR A 188 21.23 -10.43 -8.79
#